data_AF-A0A1G9FVT6-F1
#
_entry.id   AF-A0A1G9FVT6-F1
#
_cell.length_a   1.000
_cell.length_b   1.000
_cell.length_c   1.000
_cell.angle_alpha   90.00
_cell.angle_beta   90.00
_cell.angle_gamma   90.00
#
_symmetry.space_group_name_H-M   'P 1'
#
loop_
_entity.id
_entity.type
_entity.pdbx_description
1 polymer ?
#
loop_
_entity_poly.entity_id
_entity_poly.type
_entity_poly.pdbx_seq_one_letter_code
_entity_poly.pdbx_strand_id
1 'polypeptide(L)'
;MPDEFVTHEMWPFECLRCLHVWEVRYVVKHLSDAYGNEADIWLSGGVPAPPPWAGTSCPGCGAYHVTWFPNGYLARHPELVSGPEPEPEPVRVPAVTRVPARAPAARRSARPGRLAVALGVPLALFVGYEVYINLGAVHMGH
;
A
#
# COMPACT_ATOMS: atom_id res chain seq x y z
N MET A 1 -32.40 -10.34 -20.83
CA MET A 1 -32.31 -10.07 -19.38
C MET A 1 -30.84 -9.94 -19.06
N PRO A 2 -30.40 -8.92 -18.32
CA PRO A 2 -29.05 -8.93 -17.78
C PRO A 2 -28.89 -10.14 -16.87
N ASP A 3 -27.80 -10.88 -17.04
CA ASP A 3 -27.42 -11.97 -16.13
C ASP A 3 -26.47 -11.37 -15.08
N GLU A 4 -26.78 -11.56 -13.80
CA GLU A 4 -25.95 -11.12 -12.69
C GLU A 4 -25.70 -12.32 -11.77
N PHE A 5 -24.43 -12.66 -11.59
CA PHE A 5 -24.03 -13.64 -10.59
C PHE A 5 -22.86 -13.13 -9.76
N VAL A 6 -22.73 -13.71 -8.57
CA VAL A 6 -21.77 -13.26 -7.56
C VAL A 6 -20.80 -14.37 -7.22
N THR A 7 -19.51 -14.05 -7.25
CA THR A 7 -18.44 -14.96 -6.85
C THR A 7 -17.73 -14.40 -5.63
N HIS A 8 -17.35 -15.29 -4.71
CA HIS A 8 -16.56 -14.95 -3.52
C HIS A 8 -15.15 -15.49 -3.68
N GLU A 9 -14.15 -14.62 -3.57
CA GLU A 9 -12.75 -14.98 -3.77
C GLU A 9 -11.89 -14.52 -2.61
N MET A 10 -10.97 -15.39 -2.19
CA MET A 10 -9.95 -15.07 -1.20
C MET A 10 -8.64 -14.83 -1.92
N TRP A 11 -8.12 -13.61 -1.80
CA TRP A 11 -6.91 -13.17 -2.47
C TRP A 11 -5.80 -12.95 -1.45
N PRO A 12 -4.77 -13.81 -1.46
CA PRO A 12 -3.58 -13.61 -0.65
C PRO A 12 -2.62 -12.59 -1.28
N PHE A 13 -2.01 -11.80 -0.41
CA PHE A 13 -1.02 -10.78 -0.74
C PHE A 13 0.23 -10.94 0.13
N GLU A 14 1.37 -10.57 -0.43
CA GLU A 14 2.64 -10.51 0.29
C GLU A 14 3.31 -9.16 0.02
N CYS A 15 3.78 -8.52 1.09
CA CYS A 15 4.56 -7.31 0.96
C CYS A 15 6.03 -7.62 0.69
N LEU A 16 6.54 -7.20 -0.47
CA LEU A 16 7.94 -7.39 -0.85
C LEU A 16 8.92 -6.48 -0.06
N ARG A 17 8.40 -5.64 0.85
CA ARG A 17 9.21 -4.77 1.73
C ARG A 17 9.35 -5.31 3.15
N CYS A 18 8.28 -5.81 3.74
CA CYS A 18 8.27 -6.25 5.14
C CYS A 18 7.86 -7.73 5.31
N LEU A 19 7.61 -8.44 4.20
CA LEU A 19 7.22 -9.84 4.15
C LEU A 19 5.93 -10.18 4.90
N HIS A 20 5.14 -9.16 5.25
CA HIS A 20 3.83 -9.38 5.83
C HIS A 20 2.91 -10.01 4.78
N VAL A 21 2.29 -11.13 5.15
CA VAL A 21 1.31 -11.86 4.35
C VAL A 21 -0.09 -11.65 4.94
N TRP A 22 -1.06 -11.36 4.09
CA TRP A 22 -2.45 -11.20 4.50
C TRP A 22 -3.40 -11.64 3.38
N GLU A 23 -4.66 -11.88 3.74
CA GLU A 23 -5.71 -12.22 2.78
C GLU A 23 -6.81 -11.16 2.77
N VAL A 24 -7.38 -10.94 1.58
CA VAL A 24 -8.55 -10.07 1.40
C VAL A 24 -9.67 -10.89 0.77
N ARG A 25 -10.86 -10.75 1.33
CA ARG A 25 -12.08 -11.32 0.75
C ARG A 25 -12.67 -10.33 -0.25
N TYR A 26 -12.72 -10.74 -1.52
CA TYR A 26 -13.43 -10.04 -2.56
C TYR A 26 -14.78 -10.68 -2.85
N VAL A 27 -15.73 -9.84 -3.21
CA VAL A 27 -17.00 -10.21 -3.82
C VAL A 27 -17.00 -9.62 -5.22
N VAL A 28 -17.07 -10.47 -6.23
CA VAL A 28 -17.08 -10.07 -7.64
C VAL A 28 -18.50 -10.24 -8.15
N LYS A 29 -19.10 -9.14 -8.61
CA LYS A 29 -20.38 -9.16 -9.31
C LYS A 29 -20.11 -9.16 -10.80
N HIS A 30 -20.46 -10.25 -11.44
CA HIS A 30 -20.35 -10.41 -12.89
C HIS A 30 -21.67 -9.96 -13.51
N LEU A 31 -21.61 -9.01 -14.44
CA LEU A 31 -22.75 -8.43 -15.12
C LEU A 31 -22.59 -8.70 -16.61
N SER A 32 -23.61 -9.29 -17.22
CA SER A 32 -23.69 -9.47 -18.67
C SER A 32 -24.94 -8.78 -19.19
N ASP A 33 -24.82 -7.97 -20.24
CA ASP A 33 -25.98 -7.33 -20.88
C ASP A 33 -26.54 -8.15 -22.06
N ALA A 34 -27.65 -7.69 -22.63
CA ALA A 34 -28.30 -8.37 -23.76
C ALA A 34 -27.52 -8.24 -25.09
N TYR A 35 -26.49 -7.40 -25.13
CA TYR A 35 -25.63 -7.16 -26.30
C TYR A 35 -24.31 -7.95 -26.22
N GLY A 36 -24.11 -8.71 -25.13
CA GLY A 36 -22.90 -9.50 -24.90
C GLY A 36 -21.74 -8.71 -24.28
N ASN A 37 -22.00 -7.52 -23.73
CA ASN A 37 -20.99 -6.80 -22.94
C ASN A 37 -20.93 -7.39 -21.53
N GLU A 38 -19.71 -7.59 -21.03
CA GLU A 38 -19.43 -8.11 -19.69
C GLU A 38 -18.71 -7.04 -18.86
N ALA A 39 -19.07 -6.95 -17.57
CA ALA A 39 -18.42 -6.07 -16.62
C ALA A 39 -18.36 -6.71 -15.23
N ASP A 40 -17.24 -6.52 -14.54
CA ASP A 40 -17.03 -6.99 -13.18
C ASP A 40 -16.99 -5.82 -12.19
N ILE A 41 -17.82 -5.89 -11.15
CA ILE A 41 -17.74 -4.98 -10.00
C ILE A 41 -17.09 -5.71 -8.84
N TRP A 42 -15.95 -5.18 -8.41
CA TRP A 42 -15.16 -5.70 -7.30
C TRP A 42 -15.54 -4.99 -6.00
N LEU A 43 -15.82 -5.78 -4.97
CA LEU A 43 -16.16 -5.29 -3.64
C LEU A 43 -15.24 -5.94 -2.59
N SER A 44 -14.77 -5.14 -1.64
CA SER A 44 -14.06 -5.62 -0.45
C SER A 44 -14.75 -5.05 0.79
N GLY A 45 -15.13 -5.92 1.73
CA GLY A 45 -15.90 -5.51 2.91
C GLY A 45 -17.23 -4.81 2.57
N GLY A 46 -17.81 -5.09 1.39
CA GLY A 46 -19.03 -4.44 0.89
C GLY A 46 -18.83 -3.08 0.21
N VAL A 47 -17.59 -2.59 0.10
CA VAL A 47 -17.26 -1.31 -0.53
C VAL A 47 -16.61 -1.54 -1.90
N PRO A 48 -16.92 -0.73 -2.94
CA PRO A 48 -16.22 -0.77 -4.21
C PRO A 48 -14.70 -0.70 -4.04
N ALA A 49 -14.00 -1.65 -4.63
CA ALA A 49 -12.56 -1.81 -4.52
C ALA A 49 -11.95 -2.04 -5.91
N PRO A 50 -10.67 -1.69 -6.11
CA PRO A 50 -9.96 -2.10 -7.31
C PRO A 50 -9.78 -3.63 -7.32
N PRO A 51 -9.61 -4.25 -8.51
CA PRO A 51 -9.29 -5.67 -8.58
C PRO A 51 -7.92 -5.95 -7.93
N PRO A 52 -7.65 -7.19 -7.49
CA PRO A 52 -6.45 -7.57 -6.74
C PRO A 52 -5.12 -7.14 -7.39
N TRP A 53 -5.05 -7.19 -8.72
CA TRP A 53 -3.87 -6.82 -9.49
C TRP A 53 -3.71 -5.32 -9.76
N ALA A 54 -4.70 -4.49 -9.42
CA ALA A 54 -4.62 -3.04 -9.61
C ALA A 54 -3.86 -2.31 -8.47
N GLY A 55 -3.26 -3.07 -7.55
CA GLY A 55 -2.36 -2.56 -6.53
C GLY A 55 -3.08 -2.21 -5.23
N THR A 56 -2.48 -2.63 -4.12
CA THR A 56 -2.93 -2.34 -2.76
C THR A 56 -1.73 -1.97 -1.89
N SER A 57 -1.96 -1.23 -0.81
CA SER A 57 -0.91 -0.88 0.15
C SER A 57 -0.83 -1.95 1.24
N CYS A 58 0.39 -2.32 1.64
CA CYS A 58 0.62 -3.21 2.77
C CYS A 58 0.06 -2.60 4.07
N PRO A 59 -0.79 -3.32 4.83
CA PRO A 59 -1.35 -2.81 6.09
C PRO A 59 -0.30 -2.70 7.21
N GLY A 60 0.79 -3.48 7.15
CA GLY A 60 1.86 -3.44 8.14
C GLY A 60 2.83 -2.26 7.98
N CYS A 61 3.25 -1.94 6.75
CA CYS A 61 4.28 -0.92 6.50
C CYS A 61 3.88 0.22 5.56
N GLY A 62 2.70 0.17 4.95
CA GLY A 62 2.18 1.19 4.02
C GLY A 62 2.83 1.22 2.64
N ALA A 63 3.73 0.27 2.31
CA ALA A 63 4.35 0.23 1.00
C ALA A 63 3.41 -0.36 -0.08
N TYR A 64 3.52 0.14 -1.30
CA TYR A 64 2.81 -0.36 -2.49
C TYR A 64 3.54 -1.51 -3.20
N HIS A 65 4.71 -1.92 -2.70
CA HIS A 65 5.45 -3.05 -3.26
C HIS A 65 4.86 -4.35 -2.71
N VAL A 66 3.79 -4.79 -3.37
CA VAL A 66 2.95 -5.92 -2.96
C VAL A 66 2.80 -6.85 -4.15
N THR A 67 2.99 -8.15 -3.92
CA THR A 67 2.63 -9.21 -4.86
C THR A 67 1.34 -9.88 -4.40
N TRP A 68 0.65 -10.54 -5.32
CA TRP A 68 -0.58 -11.29 -5.07
C TRP A 68 -0.43 -12.71 -5.60
N PHE A 69 -1.20 -13.64 -5.04
CA PHE A 69 -1.25 -15.02 -5.53
C PHE A 69 -2.69 -15.46 -5.81
N PRO A 70 -2.92 -16.46 -6.67
CA PRO A 70 -4.26 -16.98 -6.94
C PRO A 70 -4.96 -17.50 -5.68
N ASN A 71 -6.29 -17.60 -5.75
CA ASN A 71 -7.10 -18.16 -4.67
C ASN A 71 -6.62 -19.58 -4.28
N GLY A 72 -6.57 -19.84 -2.98
CA GLY A 72 -6.13 -21.11 -2.41
C GLY A 72 -4.62 -21.32 -2.43
N TYR A 73 -3.82 -20.31 -2.78
CA TYR A 73 -2.36 -20.40 -2.72
C TYR A 73 -1.85 -20.61 -1.28
N LEU A 74 -2.31 -19.82 -0.31
CA LEU A 74 -1.89 -19.98 1.10
C LEU A 74 -2.37 -21.28 1.74
N ALA A 75 -3.48 -21.85 1.26
CA ALA A 75 -3.91 -23.17 1.70
C ALA A 75 -2.91 -24.28 1.31
N ARG A 76 -2.19 -24.10 0.20
CA ARG A 76 -1.13 -25.02 -0.25
C ARG A 76 0.24 -24.65 0.30
N HIS A 77 0.41 -23.41 0.76
CA HIS A 77 1.67 -22.84 1.23
C HIS A 77 1.51 -22.17 2.62
N PRO A 78 1.15 -22.93 3.67
CA PRO A 78 0.94 -22.38 5.01
C PRO A 78 2.22 -21.78 5.61
N GLU A 79 3.40 -22.20 5.14
CA GLU A 79 4.72 -21.69 5.56
C GLU A 79 4.93 -20.19 5.30
N LEU A 80 4.15 -19.58 4.41
CA LEU A 80 4.22 -18.15 4.10
C LEU A 80 3.48 -17.29 5.12
N VAL A 81 2.50 -17.87 5.82
CA VAL A 81 1.81 -17.16 6.90
C VAL A 81 2.76 -17.15 8.09
N SER A 82 3.21 -15.96 8.49
CA SER A 82 3.98 -15.81 9.72
C SER A 82 3.16 -16.36 10.87
N GLY A 83 3.56 -17.52 11.40
CA GLY A 83 2.95 -18.09 12.59
C GLY A 83 3.08 -17.13 13.76
N PRO A 84 2.20 -17.23 14.78
CA PRO A 84 2.44 -16.53 16.03
C PRO A 84 3.84 -16.91 16.51
N GLU A 85 4.69 -15.91 16.76
CA GLU A 85 5.98 -16.14 17.39
C GLU A 85 5.70 -16.94 18.66
N PRO A 86 6.32 -18.12 18.85
CA PRO A 86 6.06 -18.94 20.02
C PRO A 86 6.25 -18.04 21.24
N GLU A 87 5.18 -17.91 22.03
CA GLU A 87 5.21 -17.16 23.28
C GLU A 87 6.44 -17.67 24.03
N PRO A 88 7.42 -16.79 24.35
CA PRO A 88 8.69 -17.26 24.86
C PRO A 88 8.39 -18.10 26.10
N GLU A 89 8.70 -19.40 26.05
CA GLU A 89 8.71 -20.23 27.26
C GLU A 89 9.45 -19.42 28.32
N PRO A 90 8.93 -19.33 29.56
CA PRO A 90 9.57 -18.53 30.59
C PRO A 90 10.94 -19.14 30.91
N VAL A 91 11.96 -18.73 30.15
CA VAL A 91 13.35 -18.99 30.40
C VAL A 91 13.61 -18.35 31.75
N ARG A 92 13.80 -19.18 32.78
CA ARG A 92 14.33 -18.72 34.06
C ARG A 92 15.76 -18.27 33.82
N VAL A 93 15.92 -17.00 33.48
CA VAL A 93 17.22 -16.36 33.37
C VAL A 93 17.82 -16.35 34.78
N PRO A 94 18.97 -17.00 35.04
CA PRO A 94 19.74 -16.71 36.25
C PRO A 94 20.01 -15.21 36.29
N ALA A 95 20.05 -14.59 37.47
CA ALA A 95 20.28 -13.16 37.60
C ALA A 95 21.64 -12.76 36.99
N VAL A 96 21.64 -12.45 35.69
CA VAL A 96 22.78 -11.86 34.99
C VAL A 96 22.83 -10.42 35.46
N THR A 97 23.94 -10.06 36.10
CA THR A 97 24.31 -8.68 36.42
C THR A 97 24.08 -7.83 35.18
N ARG A 98 23.16 -6.86 35.27
CA ARG A 98 22.83 -5.95 34.17
C ARG A 98 24.10 -5.22 33.73
N VAL A 99 24.67 -5.64 32.61
CA VAL A 99 25.42 -4.72 31.75
C VAL A 99 24.38 -3.74 31.21
N PRO A 100 24.55 -2.41 31.34
CA PRO A 100 23.60 -1.47 30.75
C PRO A 100 23.66 -1.66 29.23
N ALA A 101 22.67 -2.35 28.69
CA ALA A 101 22.42 -2.38 27.27
C ALA A 101 22.11 -0.96 26.83
N ARG A 102 23.03 -0.36 26.07
CA ARG A 102 22.80 0.92 25.41
C ARG A 102 21.56 0.74 24.53
N ALA A 103 20.48 1.45 24.90
CA ALA A 103 19.23 1.41 24.17
C ALA A 103 19.48 1.65 22.67
N PRO A 104 18.93 0.84 21.75
CA PRO A 104 18.84 1.26 20.36
C PRO A 104 17.97 2.52 20.36
N ALA A 105 18.59 3.63 19.96
CA ALA A 105 17.94 4.92 19.87
C ALA A 105 16.65 4.77 19.05
N ALA A 106 15.54 5.09 19.71
CA ALA A 106 14.26 5.27 19.09
C ALA A 106 14.36 6.17 17.86
N ARG A 107 13.66 5.72 16.80
CA ARG A 107 12.94 6.55 15.84
C ARG A 107 13.78 7.58 15.08
N ARG A 108 14.40 7.14 13.97
CA ARG A 108 14.63 8.06 12.86
C ARG A 108 13.30 8.33 12.18
N SER A 109 12.65 9.43 12.58
CA SER A 109 11.62 10.07 11.79
C SER A 109 12.18 10.32 10.39
N ALA A 110 11.55 9.73 9.38
CA ALA A 110 11.82 10.08 8.00
C ALA A 110 11.46 11.56 7.83
N ARG A 111 12.46 12.45 7.81
CA ARG A 111 12.27 13.87 7.51
C ARG A 111 11.56 13.97 6.14
N PRO A 112 10.34 14.51 6.04
CA PRO A 112 9.60 14.62 4.78
C PRO A 112 10.12 15.80 3.92
N GLY A 113 11.42 16.07 3.95
CA GLY A 113 12.01 17.25 3.29
C GLY A 113 12.28 17.07 1.80
N ARG A 114 12.38 15.84 1.29
CA ARG A 114 12.77 15.61 -0.11
C ARG A 114 11.63 15.83 -1.10
N LEU A 115 10.39 15.53 -0.72
CA LEU A 115 9.21 15.76 -1.57
C LEU A 115 8.82 17.25 -1.65
N ALA A 116 8.96 17.99 -0.54
CA ALA A 116 8.71 19.43 -0.53
C ALA A 116 9.68 20.21 -1.45
N VAL A 117 10.94 19.78 -1.55
CA VAL A 117 11.94 20.38 -2.44
C VAL A 117 11.68 20.01 -3.90
N ALA A 118 11.34 18.74 -4.19
CA ALA A 118 11.13 18.27 -5.56
C ALA A 118 9.95 18.95 -6.27
N LEU A 119 8.88 19.30 -5.54
CA LEU A 119 7.71 20.00 -6.10
C LEU A 119 7.75 21.52 -5.90
N GLY A 120 8.30 21.98 -4.78
CA GLY A 120 8.31 23.41 -4.44
C GLY A 120 9.28 24.24 -5.28
N VAL A 121 10.47 23.71 -5.61
CA VAL A 121 11.47 24.45 -6.38
C VAL A 121 11.03 24.68 -7.84
N PRO A 122 10.52 23.68 -8.58
CA PRO A 122 10.02 23.92 -9.94
C PRO A 122 8.85 24.90 -10.00
N LEU A 123 7.92 24.82 -9.03
CA LEU A 123 6.76 25.70 -8.97
C LEU A 123 7.18 27.16 -8.70
N ALA A 124 8.10 27.38 -7.77
CA ALA A 124 8.59 28.73 -7.46
C ALA A 124 9.36 29.36 -8.64
N LEU A 125 10.14 28.56 -9.38
CA LEU A 125 10.83 29.04 -10.58
C LEU A 125 9.84 29.41 -11.70
N PHE A 126 8.81 28.59 -11.92
CA PHE A 126 7.79 28.87 -12.92
C PHE A 126 7.01 30.16 -12.59
N VAL A 127 6.52 30.29 -11.37
CA VAL A 127 5.78 31.49 -10.93
C VAL A 127 6.67 32.74 -10.97
N GLY A 128 7.93 32.64 -10.53
CA GLY A 128 8.88 33.74 -10.62
C GLY A 128 9.18 34.17 -12.06
N TYR A 129 9.30 33.21 -12.99
CA TYR A 129 9.53 33.48 -14.40
C TYR A 129 8.33 34.19 -15.05
N GLU A 130 7.11 33.72 -14.79
CA GLU A 130 5.88 34.37 -15.26
C GLU A 130 5.76 35.80 -14.75
N VAL A 131 6.06 36.04 -13.47
CA VAL A 131 6.06 37.39 -12.89
C VAL A 131 7.14 38.27 -13.53
N TYR A 132 8.34 37.74 -13.76
CA TYR A 132 9.42 38.48 -14.42
C TYR A 132 9.07 38.90 -15.85
N ILE A 133 8.50 38.00 -16.65
CA ILE A 133 8.08 38.31 -18.02
C ILE A 133 6.97 39.37 -18.03
N ASN A 134 5.98 39.23 -17.16
CA ASN A 134 4.87 40.17 -17.11
C ASN A 134 5.30 41.55 -16.59
N LEU A 135 6.20 41.64 -15.60
CA LEU A 135 6.74 42.93 -15.13
C LEU A 135 7.75 43.54 -16.11
N GLY A 136 8.54 42.71 -16.80
CA GLY A 136 9.43 43.14 -17.88
C GLY A 136 8.67 43.70 -19.08
N ALA A 137 7.49 43.15 -19.39
CA ALA A 137 6.58 43.69 -20.40
C ALA A 137 6.01 45.06 -19.99
N VAL A 138 5.77 45.29 -18.70
CA VAL A 138 5.32 46.59 -18.17
C VAL A 138 6.43 47.65 -18.21
N HIS A 139 7.71 47.27 -18.13
CA HIS A 139 8.83 48.23 -18.11
C HIS A 139 9.36 48.64 -19.50
N MET A 140 9.03 47.89 -20.57
CA MET A 140 9.38 48.25 -21.96
C MET A 140 8.24 48.98 -22.71
N GLY A 141 7.14 49.29 -22.03
CA GLY A 141 5.98 50.01 -22.57
C GLY A 141 5.87 51.47 -22.10
N HIS A 142 6.98 52.16 -21.84
CA HIS A 142 6.98 53.59 -21.51
C HIS A 142 8.06 54.38 -22.25
#